data_AF-A0A7S3UM81-F1
#
_entry.id   AF-A0A7S3UM81-F1
#
_cell.length_a   1.000
_cell.length_b   1.000
_cell.length_c   1.000
_cell.angle_alpha   90.00
_cell.angle_beta   90.00
_cell.angle_gamma   90.00
#
_symmetry.space_group_name_H-M   'P 1'
#
loop_
_entity.id
_entity.type
_entity.pdbx_description
1 polymer ?
#
loop_
_entity_poly.entity_id
_entity_poly.type
_entity_poly.pdbx_seq_one_letter_code
_entity_poly.pdbx_strand_id
1 'polypeptide(L)'
;GDPYGGRMQRRAEIKLNIDDFPPLSTVVAKQAQNFVQRRPITTALWAVGLLLAATATGCTADEVARMRYEAALDKADHIIEGELRRAREAVRKAEADYYGVKGWFSCNEACQRAWKTVEREQANKNRVEGKVNAMIHSGKVEVGVWSTFAVQDVRKSFWDSWESGKEFAQNSV
;
A
#
# COMPACT_ATOMS: atom_id res chain seq x y z
N GLY A 1 -38.76 -72.39 -22.32
CA GLY A 1 -38.91 -71.23 -21.42
C GLY A 1 -38.50 -71.68 -20.04
N ASP A 2 -37.59 -70.96 -19.40
CA ASP A 2 -37.97 -69.94 -18.43
C ASP A 2 -36.87 -68.86 -18.40
N PRO A 3 -37.21 -67.56 -18.45
CA PRO A 3 -36.27 -66.45 -18.37
C PRO A 3 -36.16 -65.94 -16.91
N TYR A 4 -35.17 -65.07 -16.64
CA TYR A 4 -34.87 -64.39 -15.36
C TYR A 4 -33.86 -65.08 -14.42
N GLY A 5 -32.76 -64.36 -14.13
CA GLY A 5 -31.82 -64.73 -13.08
C GLY A 5 -30.58 -63.86 -13.10
N GLY A 6 -30.69 -62.63 -12.57
CA GLY A 6 -29.74 -61.53 -12.79
C GLY A 6 -28.30 -61.78 -12.36
N ARG A 7 -27.36 -61.32 -13.21
CA ARG A 7 -25.97 -61.05 -12.82
C ARG A 7 -25.88 -59.62 -12.27
N MET A 8 -26.26 -59.46 -11.01
CA MET A 8 -25.78 -58.37 -10.16
C MET A 8 -24.41 -58.77 -9.60
N GLN A 9 -23.33 -58.08 -9.99
CA GLN A 9 -22.05 -57.97 -9.28
C GLN A 9 -21.05 -57.27 -10.23
N ARG A 10 -20.43 -56.13 -9.95
CA ARG A 10 -19.99 -55.54 -8.68
C ARG A 10 -19.98 -54.00 -8.83
N ARG A 11 -20.64 -53.28 -7.94
CA ARG A 11 -20.22 -51.91 -7.60
C ARG A 11 -18.85 -52.06 -6.92
N ALA A 12 -17.81 -51.54 -7.55
CA ALA A 12 -16.54 -51.34 -6.86
C ALA A 12 -16.77 -50.29 -5.79
N GLU A 13 -16.74 -50.70 -4.52
CA GLU A 13 -16.63 -49.77 -3.40
C GLU A 13 -15.24 -49.12 -3.49
N ILE A 14 -15.19 -47.88 -3.94
CA ILE A 14 -14.00 -47.04 -3.81
C ILE A 14 -13.88 -46.73 -2.31
N LYS A 15 -13.14 -47.56 -1.59
CA LYS A 15 -12.71 -47.26 -0.22
C LYS A 15 -11.64 -46.18 -0.32
N LEU A 16 -12.05 -44.92 -0.17
CA LEU A 16 -11.14 -43.80 0.06
C LEU A 16 -10.54 -43.99 1.46
N ASN A 17 -9.35 -44.59 1.52
CA ASN A 17 -8.55 -44.64 2.74
C ASN A 17 -8.05 -43.23 3.06
N ILE A 18 -8.35 -42.76 4.26
CA ILE A 18 -7.92 -41.45 4.78
C ILE A 18 -6.40 -41.44 5.04
N ASP A 19 -5.75 -42.60 5.05
CA ASP A 19 -4.30 -42.75 5.27
C ASP A 19 -3.44 -42.47 4.02
N ASP A 20 -4.05 -42.29 2.84
CA ASP A 20 -3.34 -41.93 1.59
C ASP A 20 -3.10 -40.41 1.46
N PHE A 21 -3.62 -39.61 2.39
CA PHE A 21 -3.29 -38.19 2.44
C PHE A 21 -1.91 -38.03 3.09
N PRO A 22 -0.88 -37.56 2.36
CA PRO A 22 0.40 -37.28 2.97
C PRO A 22 0.18 -36.28 4.12
N PRO A 23 0.83 -36.49 5.28
CA PRO A 23 0.63 -35.62 6.43
C PRO A 23 0.86 -34.18 6.00
N LEU A 24 -0.04 -33.26 6.39
CA LEU A 24 -0.02 -31.86 5.93
C LEU A 24 1.36 -31.21 6.08
N SER A 25 2.13 -31.62 7.09
CA SER A 25 3.52 -31.22 7.31
C SER A 25 4.43 -31.49 6.10
N THR A 26 4.28 -32.62 5.41
CA THR A 26 5.10 -33.01 4.25
C THR A 26 4.68 -32.29 2.97
N VAL A 27 3.40 -31.99 2.81
CA VAL A 27 2.90 -31.19 1.68
C VAL A 27 3.37 -29.75 1.82
N VAL A 28 3.25 -29.18 3.02
CA VAL A 28 3.74 -27.84 3.34
C VAL A 28 5.26 -27.76 3.19
N ALA A 29 6.00 -28.76 3.69
CA ALA A 29 7.46 -28.80 3.56
C ALA A 29 7.92 -28.86 2.09
N LYS A 30 7.28 -29.71 1.26
CA LYS A 30 7.63 -29.82 -0.16
C LYS A 30 7.26 -28.56 -0.95
N GLN A 31 6.16 -27.89 -0.61
CA GLN A 31 5.81 -26.62 -1.23
C GLN A 31 6.78 -25.51 -0.83
N ALA A 32 7.15 -25.42 0.45
CA ALA A 32 8.13 -24.47 0.93
C ALA A 32 9.49 -24.68 0.24
N GLN A 33 9.95 -25.93 0.12
CA GLN A 33 11.20 -26.26 -0.56
C GLN A 33 11.18 -25.89 -2.05
N ASN A 34 10.10 -26.20 -2.76
CA ASN A 34 9.94 -25.84 -4.17
C ASN A 34 9.82 -24.32 -4.37
N PHE A 35 9.19 -23.61 -3.44
CA PHE A 35 9.08 -22.15 -3.49
C PHE A 35 10.44 -21.47 -3.29
N VAL A 36 11.24 -21.94 -2.33
CA VAL A 36 12.60 -21.45 -2.08
C VAL A 36 13.51 -21.68 -3.29
N GLN A 37 13.42 -22.86 -3.93
CA GLN A 37 14.22 -23.17 -5.12
C GLN A 37 13.81 -22.38 -6.36
N ARG A 38 12.52 -22.08 -6.54
CA ARG A 38 12.03 -21.37 -7.75
C ARG A 38 12.27 -19.87 -7.70
N ARG A 39 12.36 -19.26 -6.52
CA ARG A 39 12.57 -17.81 -6.39
C ARG A 39 13.59 -17.46 -5.30
N PRO A 40 14.86 -17.89 -5.44
CA PRO A 40 15.89 -17.73 -4.40
C PRO A 40 16.15 -16.27 -4.04
N ILE A 41 15.99 -15.34 -4.97
CA ILE A 41 16.19 -13.90 -4.73
C ILE A 41 15.10 -13.33 -3.83
N THR A 42 13.83 -13.68 -4.07
CA THR A 42 12.73 -13.14 -3.23
C THR A 42 12.70 -13.79 -1.86
N THR A 43 13.02 -15.09 -1.75
CA THR A 43 13.11 -15.76 -0.45
C THR A 43 14.33 -15.29 0.35
N ALA A 44 15.47 -15.04 -0.29
CA ALA A 44 16.62 -14.40 0.37
C ALA A 44 16.29 -12.98 0.82
N LEU A 45 15.58 -12.18 0.00
CA LEU A 45 15.15 -10.84 0.37
C LEU A 45 14.19 -10.85 1.57
N TRP A 46 13.25 -11.81 1.62
CA TRP A 46 12.37 -12.01 2.77
C TRP A 46 13.13 -12.47 4.02
N ALA A 47 14.06 -13.41 3.88
CA ALA A 47 14.88 -13.89 4.98
C ALA A 47 15.79 -12.79 5.55
N VAL A 48 16.42 -12.00 4.68
CA VAL A 48 17.20 -10.81 5.07
C VAL A 48 16.30 -9.76 5.69
N GLY A 49 15.10 -9.52 5.15
CA GLY A 49 14.12 -8.60 5.74
C GLY A 49 13.69 -9.02 7.15
N LEU A 50 13.44 -10.31 7.37
CA LEU A 50 13.12 -10.86 8.69
C LEU A 50 14.32 -10.81 9.65
N LEU A 51 15.53 -11.06 9.15
CA LEU A 51 16.77 -11.00 9.93
C LEU A 51 17.08 -9.56 10.36
N LEU A 52 16.89 -8.59 9.46
CA LEU A 52 16.99 -7.16 9.76
C LEU A 52 15.90 -6.72 10.75
N ALA A 53 14.66 -7.19 10.57
CA ALA A 53 13.58 -6.90 11.52
C ALA A 53 13.84 -7.46 12.92
N ALA A 54 14.47 -8.64 13.02
CA ALA A 54 14.82 -9.25 14.30
C ALA A 54 15.99 -8.52 15.00
N THR A 55 16.96 -8.02 14.23
CA THR A 55 18.18 -7.37 14.76
C THR A 55 18.04 -5.86 14.94
N ALA A 56 17.09 -5.19 14.28
CA ALA A 56 16.84 -3.75 14.40
C ALA A 56 16.20 -3.31 15.73
N THR A 57 15.94 -4.23 16.66
CA THR A 57 15.33 -3.92 17.97
C THR A 57 16.30 -3.25 18.97
N GLY A 58 17.58 -3.09 18.63
CA GLY A 58 18.64 -2.69 19.57
C GLY A 58 19.15 -1.24 19.50
N CYS A 59 18.76 -0.42 18.55
CA CYS A 59 19.20 0.99 18.50
C CYS A 59 18.15 1.87 19.16
N THR A 60 18.35 2.21 20.43
CA THR A 60 17.51 3.20 21.14
C THR A 60 17.59 4.54 20.44
N ALA A 61 16.42 5.12 20.20
CA ALA A 61 16.22 6.40 19.53
C ALA A 61 17.15 7.49 20.10
N ASP A 62 17.85 8.19 19.23
CA ASP A 62 18.46 9.47 19.57
C ASP A 62 17.32 10.46 19.89
N GLU A 63 17.07 10.74 21.17
CA GLU A 63 16.03 11.67 21.63
C GLU A 63 16.20 13.08 21.05
N VAL A 64 17.43 13.43 20.68
CA VAL A 64 17.76 14.67 19.98
C VAL A 64 17.22 14.66 18.55
N ALA A 65 17.36 13.56 17.81
CA ALA A 65 16.75 13.40 16.49
C ALA A 65 15.21 13.46 16.55
N ARG A 66 14.58 12.90 17.59
CA ARG A 66 13.12 13.01 17.78
C ARG A 66 12.66 14.45 17.93
N MET A 67 13.29 15.22 18.83
CA MET A 67 12.93 16.62 19.05
C MET A 67 13.12 17.46 17.78
N ARG A 68 14.18 17.21 16.99
CA ARG A 68 14.41 17.92 15.73
C ARG A 68 13.40 17.57 14.65
N TYR A 69 12.98 16.30 14.57
CA TYR A 69 11.93 15.87 13.65
C TYR A 69 10.57 16.44 14.01
N GLU A 70 10.19 16.37 15.29
CA GLU A 70 8.95 16.97 15.79
C GLU A 70 8.95 18.48 15.58
N ALA A 71 10.06 19.18 15.82
CA ALA A 71 10.18 20.60 15.53
C ALA A 71 10.14 20.94 14.02
N ALA A 72 10.61 20.03 13.16
CA ALA A 72 10.53 20.19 11.71
C ALA A 72 9.10 19.96 11.20
N LEU A 73 8.39 18.97 11.75
CA LEU A 73 6.98 18.71 11.47
C LEU A 73 6.09 19.84 11.97
N ASP A 74 6.28 20.31 13.20
CA ASP A 74 5.49 21.40 13.78
C ASP A 74 5.63 22.71 12.97
N LYS A 75 6.85 23.02 12.52
CA LYS A 75 7.09 24.15 11.61
C LYS A 75 6.44 23.95 10.24
N ALA A 76 6.42 22.73 9.72
CA ALA A 76 5.79 22.42 8.44
C ALA A 76 4.25 22.49 8.55
N ASP A 77 3.67 21.95 9.62
CA ASP A 77 2.23 21.92 9.85
C ASP A 77 1.68 23.33 10.05
N HIS A 78 2.21 24.11 10.99
CA HIS A 78 1.61 25.41 11.33
C HIS A 78 1.69 26.47 10.23
N ILE A 79 2.81 26.54 9.50
CA ILE A 79 2.99 27.58 8.48
C ILE A 79 2.37 27.14 7.15
N ILE A 80 2.47 25.86 6.81
CA ILE A 80 2.16 25.39 5.46
C ILE A 80 0.79 24.74 5.35
N GLU A 81 0.18 24.19 6.41
CA GLU A 81 -1.23 23.77 6.34
C GLU A 81 -2.13 24.95 6.00
N GLY A 82 -1.85 26.13 6.56
CA GLY A 82 -2.60 27.35 6.26
C GLY A 82 -2.50 27.76 4.79
N GLU A 83 -1.33 27.61 4.16
CA GLU A 83 -1.13 27.89 2.73
C GLU A 83 -1.71 26.80 1.83
N LEU A 84 -1.49 25.54 2.19
CA LEU A 84 -1.96 24.38 1.43
C LEU A 84 -3.49 24.29 1.45
N ARG A 85 -4.11 24.55 2.60
CA ARG A 85 -5.57 24.65 2.73
C ARG A 85 -6.12 25.74 1.82
N ARG A 86 -5.54 26.94 1.86
CA ARG A 86 -5.93 28.05 0.97
C ARG A 86 -5.76 27.69 -0.51
N ALA A 87 -4.66 27.01 -0.88
CA ALA A 87 -4.44 26.57 -2.25
C ALA A 87 -5.47 25.51 -2.69
N ARG A 88 -5.83 24.56 -1.83
CA ARG A 88 -6.88 23.56 -2.10
C ARG A 88 -8.27 24.18 -2.20
N GLU A 89 -8.56 25.18 -1.39
CA GLU A 89 -9.81 25.95 -1.47
C GLU A 89 -9.87 26.77 -2.77
N ALA A 90 -8.75 27.38 -3.18
CA ALA A 90 -8.66 28.13 -4.44
C ALA A 90 -8.91 27.24 -5.66
N VAL A 91 -8.31 26.03 -5.69
CA VAL A 91 -8.58 25.03 -6.74
C VAL A 91 -10.06 24.64 -6.74
N ARG A 92 -10.63 24.27 -5.59
CA ARG A 92 -12.04 23.88 -5.49
C ARG A 92 -12.99 24.98 -5.97
N LYS A 93 -12.69 26.24 -5.62
CA LYS A 93 -13.46 27.39 -6.09
C LYS A 93 -13.36 27.55 -7.61
N ALA A 94 -12.14 27.51 -8.15
CA ALA A 94 -11.92 27.62 -9.60
C ALA A 94 -12.59 26.47 -10.37
N GLU A 95 -12.57 25.25 -9.84
CA GLU A 95 -13.27 24.10 -10.41
C GLU A 95 -14.78 24.31 -10.38
N ALA A 96 -15.35 24.75 -9.26
CA ALA A 96 -16.77 25.07 -9.15
C ALA A 96 -17.19 26.13 -10.18
N ASP A 97 -16.38 27.18 -10.35
CA ASP A 97 -16.61 28.23 -11.35
C ASP A 97 -16.55 27.65 -12.78
N TYR A 98 -15.57 26.78 -13.07
CA TYR A 98 -15.46 26.08 -14.36
C TYR A 98 -16.66 25.18 -14.64
N TYR A 99 -17.08 24.34 -13.69
CA TYR A 99 -18.25 23.48 -13.85
C TYR A 99 -19.55 24.28 -13.98
N GLY A 100 -19.65 25.46 -13.34
CA GLY A 100 -20.79 26.36 -13.48
C GLY A 100 -20.93 26.99 -14.86
N VAL A 101 -19.82 27.20 -15.58
CA VAL A 101 -19.82 27.76 -16.95
C VAL A 101 -19.69 26.71 -18.05
N LYS A 102 -19.36 25.46 -17.68
CA LYS A 102 -19.17 24.36 -18.62
C LYS A 102 -20.54 23.89 -19.14
N GLY A 103 -20.80 24.16 -20.42
CA GLY A 103 -21.94 23.57 -21.12
C GLY A 103 -21.77 22.06 -21.32
N TRP A 104 -22.88 21.35 -21.50
CA TRP A 104 -22.90 19.90 -21.71
C TRP A 104 -22.16 19.44 -22.98
N PHE A 105 -22.14 20.27 -24.04
CA PHE A 105 -21.47 19.95 -25.31
C PHE A 105 -20.61 21.08 -25.91
N SER A 106 -20.49 22.25 -25.26
CA SER A 106 -19.69 23.36 -25.81
C SER A 106 -18.95 24.12 -24.71
N CYS A 107 -17.69 24.45 -25.00
CA CYS A 107 -16.85 25.31 -24.15
C CYS A 107 -16.65 26.64 -24.89
N ASN A 108 -17.32 27.67 -24.40
CA ASN A 108 -17.18 29.04 -24.88
C ASN A 108 -15.91 29.71 -24.32
N GLU A 109 -15.63 30.95 -24.73
CA GLU A 109 -14.47 31.71 -24.26
C GLU A 109 -14.46 31.90 -22.72
N ALA A 110 -15.64 31.97 -22.08
CA ALA A 110 -15.75 32.01 -20.63
C ALA A 110 -15.28 30.69 -19.97
N CYS A 111 -15.68 29.54 -20.53
CA CYS A 111 -15.23 28.22 -20.10
C CYS A 111 -13.71 28.04 -20.27
N GLN A 112 -13.12 28.51 -21.38
CA GLN A 112 -11.66 28.47 -21.55
C GLN A 112 -10.91 29.35 -20.54
N ARG A 113 -11.45 30.54 -20.21
CA ARG A 113 -10.87 31.41 -19.17
C ARG A 113 -10.97 30.78 -17.78
N ALA A 114 -12.09 30.14 -17.46
CA ALA A 114 -12.26 29.41 -16.21
C ALA A 114 -11.28 28.22 -16.12
N TRP A 115 -11.12 27.47 -17.22
CA TRP A 115 -10.15 26.38 -17.28
C TRP A 115 -8.70 26.85 -17.04
N LYS A 116 -8.27 27.94 -17.69
CA LYS A 116 -6.94 28.53 -17.42
C LYS A 116 -6.76 28.95 -15.96
N THR A 117 -7.84 29.35 -15.30
CA THR A 117 -7.82 29.69 -13.88
C THR A 117 -7.63 28.43 -13.02
N VAL A 118 -8.36 27.34 -13.31
CA VAL A 118 -8.17 26.03 -12.66
C VAL A 118 -6.72 25.56 -12.82
N GLU A 119 -6.18 25.60 -14.04
CA GLU A 119 -4.82 25.17 -14.33
C GLU A 119 -3.79 25.97 -13.52
N ARG A 120 -3.96 27.30 -13.45
CA ARG A 120 -3.09 28.17 -12.64
C ARG A 120 -3.16 27.84 -11.16
N GLU A 121 -4.35 27.68 -10.61
CA GLU A 121 -4.50 27.35 -9.18
C GLU A 121 -4.00 25.93 -8.87
N GLN A 122 -4.14 24.99 -9.80
CA GLN A 122 -3.59 23.64 -9.66
C GLN A 122 -2.05 23.67 -9.66
N ALA A 123 -1.44 24.47 -10.54
CA ALA A 123 0.01 24.66 -10.53
C ALA A 123 0.49 25.30 -9.22
N ASN A 124 -0.27 26.25 -8.67
CA ASN A 124 0.02 26.86 -7.37
C ASN A 124 -0.06 25.84 -6.23
N LYS A 125 -1.13 25.03 -6.19
CA LYS A 125 -1.29 23.94 -5.23
C LYS A 125 -0.11 22.97 -5.30
N ASN A 126 0.23 22.48 -6.50
CA ASN A 126 1.34 21.54 -6.69
C ASN A 126 2.68 22.14 -6.23
N ARG A 127 2.90 23.44 -6.44
CA ARG A 127 4.08 24.14 -5.95
C ARG A 127 4.14 24.17 -4.42
N VAL A 128 3.02 24.43 -3.75
CA VAL A 128 2.94 24.44 -2.27
C VAL A 128 3.13 23.02 -1.73
N GLU A 129 2.48 22.01 -2.32
CA GLU A 129 2.67 20.60 -1.96
C GLU A 129 4.12 20.14 -2.14
N GLY A 130 4.78 20.57 -3.22
CA GLY A 130 6.20 20.31 -3.44
C GLY A 130 7.09 20.90 -2.34
N LYS A 131 6.79 22.11 -1.85
CA LYS A 131 7.52 22.72 -0.73
C LYS A 131 7.31 21.96 0.57
N VAL A 132 6.08 21.53 0.88
CA VAL A 132 5.77 20.69 2.05
C VAL A 132 6.59 19.41 2.00
N ASN A 133 6.50 18.70 0.87
CA ASN A 133 7.19 17.42 0.69
C ASN A 133 8.71 17.59 0.77
N ALA A 134 9.27 18.66 0.22
CA ALA A 134 10.71 18.96 0.32
C ALA A 134 11.14 19.20 1.78
N MET A 135 10.34 19.93 2.56
CA MET A 135 10.64 20.18 3.98
C MET A 135 10.55 18.89 4.82
N ILE A 136 9.49 18.11 4.64
CA ILE A 136 9.35 16.80 5.32
C ILE A 136 10.52 15.89 4.92
N HIS A 137 10.86 15.83 3.63
CA HIS A 137 11.98 15.04 3.15
C HIS A 137 13.31 15.52 3.75
N SER A 138 13.56 16.83 3.83
CA SER A 138 14.76 17.36 4.48
C SER A 138 14.85 16.97 5.96
N GLY A 139 13.73 17.02 6.69
CA GLY A 139 13.66 16.54 8.07
C GLY A 139 13.93 15.03 8.18
N LYS A 140 13.43 14.23 7.24
CA LYS A 140 13.70 12.78 7.17
C LYS A 140 15.16 12.45 6.85
N VAL A 141 15.83 13.24 6.02
CA VAL A 141 17.26 13.08 5.71
C VAL A 141 18.11 13.41 6.92
N GLU A 142 17.72 14.43 7.70
CA GLU A 142 18.50 14.89 8.86
C GLU A 142 18.43 13.92 10.06
N VAL A 143 17.31 13.21 10.25
CA VAL A 143 17.24 12.10 11.21
C VAL A 143 17.92 10.82 10.73
N GLY A 144 18.31 10.74 9.46
CA GLY A 144 18.98 9.60 8.87
C GLY A 144 18.05 8.39 8.63
N VAL A 145 18.33 7.66 7.54
CA VAL A 145 17.61 6.45 7.09
C VAL A 145 17.69 5.29 8.12
N TRP A 146 18.62 5.38 9.08
CA TRP A 146 18.85 4.38 10.12
C TRP A 146 18.26 4.77 11.49
N SER A 147 17.53 5.88 11.58
CA SER A 147 16.81 6.21 12.81
C SER A 147 15.70 5.19 13.09
N THR A 148 15.39 5.01 14.37
CA THR A 148 14.22 4.24 14.84
C THR A 148 12.93 4.66 14.15
N PHE A 149 12.81 5.93 13.75
CA PHE A 149 11.67 6.48 13.02
C PHE A 149 11.53 5.89 11.62
N ALA A 150 12.62 5.79 10.86
CA ALA A 150 12.60 5.18 9.53
C ALA A 150 12.20 3.70 9.59
N VAL A 151 12.66 2.98 10.60
CA VAL A 151 12.27 1.57 10.84
C VAL A 151 10.78 1.46 11.21
N GLN A 152 10.26 2.38 12.03
CA GLN A 152 8.82 2.43 12.35
C GLN A 152 7.96 2.78 11.13
N ASP A 153 8.37 3.74 10.29
CA ASP A 153 7.69 4.13 9.06
C ASP A 153 7.63 2.98 8.05
N VAL A 154 8.74 2.25 7.88
CA VAL A 154 8.79 1.07 7.00
C VAL A 154 7.93 -0.06 7.55
N ARG A 155 7.96 -0.29 8.87
CA ARG A 155 7.10 -1.29 9.52
C ARG A 155 5.63 -0.95 9.33
N LYS A 156 5.21 0.29 9.56
CA LYS A 156 3.83 0.74 9.35
C LYS A 156 3.43 0.57 7.88
N SER A 157 4.26 1.04 6.96
CA SER A 157 4.01 0.93 5.51
C SER A 157 3.86 -0.53 5.06
N PHE A 158 4.65 -1.45 5.63
CA PHE A 158 4.53 -2.88 5.39
C PHE A 158 3.18 -3.43 5.89
N TRP A 159 2.78 -3.10 7.12
CA TRP A 159 1.52 -3.58 7.68
C TRP A 159 0.30 -3.00 6.98
N ASP A 160 0.32 -1.70 6.64
CA ASP A 160 -0.75 -1.05 5.87
C ASP A 160 -0.88 -1.71 4.47
N SER A 161 0.25 -2.02 3.82
CA SER A 161 0.25 -2.76 2.53
C SER A 161 -0.27 -4.19 2.68
N TRP A 162 0.11 -4.89 3.74
CA TRP A 162 -0.36 -6.24 4.04
C TRP A 162 -1.88 -6.27 4.29
N GLU A 163 -2.39 -5.31 5.06
CA GLU A 163 -3.81 -5.17 5.34
C GLU A 163 -4.61 -4.86 4.06
N SER A 164 -4.11 -3.96 3.21
CA SER A 164 -4.72 -3.67 1.90
C SER A 164 -4.78 -4.91 0.99
N GLY A 165 -3.74 -5.75 1.04
CA GLY A 165 -3.71 -7.01 0.29
C GLY A 165 -4.69 -8.05 0.86
N LYS A 166 -4.86 -8.10 2.18
CA LYS A 166 -5.85 -8.96 2.85
C LYS A 166 -7.27 -8.53 2.50
N GLU A 167 -7.54 -7.23 2.51
CA GLU A 167 -8.85 -6.67 2.14
C GLU A 167 -9.17 -6.93 0.67
N PHE A 168 -8.19 -6.78 -0.24
CA PHE A 168 -8.35 -7.15 -1.64
C PHE A 168 -8.67 -8.64 -1.83
N ALA A 169 -8.00 -9.53 -1.08
CA ALA A 169 -8.25 -10.96 -1.13
C ALA A 169 -9.66 -11.32 -0.59
N GLN A 170 -10.09 -10.67 0.49
CA GLN A 170 -11.42 -10.87 1.08
C GLN A 170 -12.55 -10.38 0.17
N ASN A 171 -12.33 -9.33 -0.61
CA ASN A 171 -13.30 -8.77 -1.57
C ASN A 171 -13.25 -9.43 -2.96
N SER A 172 -12.36 -10.41 -3.17
CA SER A 172 -12.19 -11.14 -4.45
C SER A 172 -12.78 -12.55 -4.45
N VAL A 173 -13.50 -12.91 -3.39
CA VAL A 173 -14.32 -14.14 -3.24
C VAL A 173 -15.78 -13.72 -3.18
#